data_AF-A0A9J9B905-F1
#
_entry.id   AF-A0A9J9B905-F1
#
_cell.length_a   1.000
_cell.length_b   1.000
_cell.length_c   1.000
_cell.angle_alpha   90.00
_cell.angle_beta   90.00
_cell.angle_gamma   90.00
#
_symmetry.space_group_name_H-M   'P 1'
#
loop_
_entity.id
_entity.type
_entity.pdbx_description
1 polymer ?
#
loop_
_entity_poly.entity_id
_entity_poly.type
_entity_poly.pdbx_seq_one_letter_code
_entity_poly.pdbx_strand_id
1 'polypeptide(L)'
;MINSVANIKVKAKALYLKALVSRPLIAVLSILLCAISTPALAHEGHVDKDAQFACSEKALRESCEYMKQIDEKSAKLYSGYCQKISHTKMCVRNQPIKTIVLEPLEN
;
A
#
# COMPACT_ATOMS: atom_id res chain seq x y z
N MET A 1 -5.41 65.91 -1.93
CA MET A 1 -4.75 64.60 -1.65
C MET A 1 -5.47 63.74 -0.60
N ILE A 2 -6.71 64.06 -0.20
CA ILE A 2 -7.41 63.39 0.92
C ILE A 2 -8.28 62.20 0.42
N ASN A 3 -8.81 62.29 -0.79
CA ASN A 3 -9.72 61.28 -1.38
C ASN A 3 -9.05 59.92 -1.70
N SER A 4 -7.76 59.91 -2.08
CA SER A 4 -7.06 58.64 -2.39
C SER A 4 -6.81 57.78 -1.15
N VAL A 5 -6.51 58.39 0.00
CA VAL A 5 -6.23 57.64 1.25
C VAL A 5 -7.51 56.99 1.79
N ALA A 6 -8.66 57.65 1.65
CA ALA A 6 -9.95 57.08 2.03
C ALA A 6 -10.33 55.89 1.15
N ASN A 7 -10.10 55.97 -0.17
CA ASN A 7 -10.41 54.90 -1.11
C ASN A 7 -9.55 53.64 -0.89
N ILE A 8 -8.26 53.81 -0.58
CA ILE A 8 -7.34 52.71 -0.24
C ILE A 8 -7.78 51.99 1.05
N LYS A 9 -8.18 52.75 2.09
CA LYS A 9 -8.67 52.17 3.36
C LYS A 9 -9.97 51.37 3.20
N VAL A 10 -10.89 51.84 2.34
CA VAL A 10 -12.15 51.14 2.05
C VAL A 10 -11.90 49.84 1.29
N LYS A 11 -11.02 49.86 0.28
CA LYS A 11 -10.65 48.68 -0.50
C LYS A 11 -9.92 47.63 0.35
N ALA A 12 -9.03 48.05 1.24
CA ALA A 12 -8.35 47.17 2.20
C ALA A 12 -9.32 46.53 3.21
N LYS A 13 -10.29 47.30 3.74
CA LYS A 13 -11.35 46.76 4.62
C LYS A 13 -12.23 45.74 3.91
N ALA A 14 -12.62 46.00 2.66
CA ALA A 14 -13.42 45.06 1.86
C ALA A 14 -12.66 43.77 1.53
N LEU A 15 -11.35 43.88 1.24
CA LEU A 15 -10.49 42.70 1.00
C LEU A 15 -10.30 41.88 2.28
N TYR A 16 -10.11 42.54 3.43
CA TYR A 16 -9.98 41.91 4.74
C TYR A 16 -11.28 41.21 5.19
N LEU A 17 -12.45 41.81 4.95
CA LEU A 17 -13.75 41.18 5.21
C LEU A 17 -13.95 39.92 4.35
N LYS A 18 -13.61 39.98 3.06
CA LYS A 18 -13.69 38.82 2.15
C LYS A 18 -12.77 37.68 2.61
N ALA A 19 -11.57 38.00 3.08
CA ALA A 19 -10.63 37.03 3.64
C ALA A 19 -11.08 36.46 5.01
N LEU A 20 -11.82 37.24 5.81
CA LEU A 20 -12.42 36.80 7.07
C LEU A 20 -13.60 35.85 6.87
N VAL A 21 -14.39 36.05 5.82
CA VAL A 21 -15.55 35.19 5.47
C VAL A 21 -15.13 33.90 4.75
N SER A 22 -14.01 33.90 4.02
CA SER A 22 -13.49 32.69 3.36
C SER A 22 -12.83 31.69 4.32
N ARG A 23 -12.30 32.16 5.45
CA ARG A 23 -11.65 31.35 6.50
C ARG A 23 -12.54 30.29 7.15
N PRO A 24 -13.77 30.60 7.61
CA PRO A 24 -14.65 29.59 8.20
C PRO A 24 -15.12 28.57 7.16
N LEU A 25 -15.30 28.98 5.89
CA LEU A 25 -15.73 28.07 4.83
C LEU A 25 -14.70 26.98 4.56
N ILE A 26 -13.41 27.34 4.53
CA ILE A 26 -12.30 26.40 4.36
C ILE A 26 -12.23 25.43 5.56
N ALA A 27 -12.45 25.93 6.78
CA ALA A 27 -12.46 25.11 7.98
C ALA A 27 -13.61 24.08 7.95
N VAL A 28 -14.82 24.52 7.58
CA VAL A 28 -16.00 23.63 7.45
C VAL A 28 -15.77 22.58 6.36
N LEU A 29 -15.24 22.97 5.20
CA LEU A 29 -14.93 22.04 4.11
C LEU A 29 -13.89 20.99 4.54
N SER A 30 -12.86 21.40 5.28
CA SER A 30 -11.81 20.50 5.77
C SER A 30 -12.36 19.48 6.77
N ILE A 31 -13.25 19.90 7.68
CA ILE A 31 -13.92 19.02 8.64
C ILE A 31 -14.81 18.02 7.91
N LEU A 32 -15.56 18.47 6.90
CA LEU A 32 -16.44 17.61 6.11
C LEU A 32 -15.64 16.55 5.34
N LEU A 33 -14.53 16.94 4.69
CA LEU A 33 -13.62 16.04 3.98
C LEU A 33 -13.01 14.97 4.91
N CYS A 34 -12.68 15.35 6.14
CA CYS A 34 -12.15 14.42 7.14
C CYS A 34 -13.24 13.47 7.68
N ALA A 35 -14.49 13.92 7.75
CA ALA A 35 -15.61 13.09 8.20
C ALA A 35 -16.05 12.05 7.16
N ILE A 36 -15.84 12.32 5.87
CA ILE A 36 -16.17 11.40 4.77
C ILE A 36 -15.02 10.47 4.36
N SER A 37 -13.83 10.63 4.93
CA SER A 37 -12.70 9.75 4.60
C SER A 37 -12.95 8.37 5.18
N THR A 38 -13.09 7.36 4.32
CA THR A 38 -13.10 5.96 4.75
C THR A 38 -11.66 5.47 4.93
N PRO A 39 -11.38 4.65 5.96
CA PRO A 39 -10.08 3.99 6.06
C PRO A 39 -9.92 3.08 4.84
N ALA A 40 -8.82 3.27 4.09
CA ALA A 40 -8.45 2.33 3.05
C ALA A 40 -8.00 1.03 3.74
N LEU A 41 -8.88 0.02 3.75
CA LEU A 41 -8.52 -1.32 4.17
C LEU A 41 -7.64 -1.92 3.07
N ALA A 42 -6.32 -1.75 3.21
CA ALA A 42 -5.37 -2.51 2.42
C ALA A 42 -5.56 -3.97 2.83
N HIS A 43 -6.26 -4.74 2.00
CA HIS A 43 -6.34 -6.19 2.18
C HIS A 43 -4.92 -6.70 2.32
N GLU A 44 -4.63 -7.35 3.43
CA GLU A 44 -3.45 -8.19 3.57
C GLU A 44 -3.50 -9.21 2.44
N GLY A 45 -2.76 -8.93 1.36
CA GLY A 45 -2.76 -9.76 0.17
C GLY A 45 -2.52 -11.21 0.59
N HIS A 46 -3.36 -12.12 0.09
CA HIS A 46 -3.40 -13.52 0.52
C HIS A 46 -1.98 -14.09 0.57
N VAL A 47 -1.39 -14.13 1.77
CA VAL A 47 0.00 -14.56 1.92
C VAL A 47 0.00 -16.05 1.71
N ASP A 48 0.64 -16.49 0.63
CA ASP A 48 0.72 -17.89 0.26
C ASP A 48 1.30 -18.69 1.44
N LYS A 49 0.52 -19.66 1.95
CA LYS A 49 0.92 -20.44 3.12
C LYS A 49 2.15 -21.28 2.83
N ASP A 50 2.32 -21.75 1.59
CA ASP A 50 3.48 -22.54 1.18
C ASP A 50 4.76 -21.71 1.25
N ALA A 51 4.66 -20.41 0.92
CA ALA A 51 5.76 -19.47 1.10
C ALA A 51 6.11 -19.25 2.59
N GLN A 52 5.13 -19.26 3.50
CA GLN A 52 5.40 -19.17 4.94
C GLN A 52 6.05 -20.45 5.46
N PHE A 53 5.51 -21.61 5.10
CA PHE A 53 6.03 -22.91 5.51
C PHE A 53 7.47 -23.13 5.04
N ALA A 54 7.81 -22.73 3.81
CA ALA A 54 9.16 -22.84 3.28
C ALA A 54 10.23 -22.12 4.12
N CYS A 55 9.82 -21.17 4.96
CA CYS A 55 10.71 -20.40 5.82
C CYS A 55 10.46 -20.60 7.32
N SER A 56 9.55 -21.49 7.73
CA SER A 56 9.17 -21.67 9.15
C SER A 56 10.40 -21.93 10.04
N GLU A 57 11.27 -22.86 9.61
CA GLU A 57 12.47 -23.26 10.35
C GLU A 57 13.76 -22.60 9.83
N LYS A 58 13.70 -21.89 8.71
CA LYS A 58 14.87 -21.24 8.09
C LYS A 58 15.19 -19.88 8.72
N ALA A 59 16.46 -19.50 8.70
CA ALA A 59 16.91 -18.18 9.14
C ALA A 59 16.51 -17.08 8.13
N LEU A 60 16.50 -15.81 8.57
CA LEU A 60 16.33 -14.69 7.65
C LEU A 60 17.49 -14.66 6.64
N ARG A 61 17.17 -14.37 5.38
CA ARG A 61 18.07 -14.36 4.21
C ARG A 61 18.62 -15.74 3.79
N GLU A 62 18.15 -16.82 4.41
CA GLU A 62 18.45 -18.17 3.92
C GLU A 62 17.68 -18.43 2.63
N SER A 63 18.27 -19.20 1.71
CA SER A 63 17.62 -19.60 0.47
C SER A 63 16.41 -20.49 0.75
N CYS A 64 15.33 -20.25 0.03
CA CYS A 64 14.08 -21.00 0.15
C CYS A 64 13.48 -21.29 -1.22
N GLU A 65 12.79 -22.42 -1.31
CA GLU A 65 12.04 -22.82 -2.49
C GLU A 65 10.71 -23.44 -2.07
N TYR A 66 9.65 -23.23 -2.85
CA TYR A 66 8.37 -23.88 -2.67
C TYR A 66 7.69 -24.15 -4.01
N MET A 67 6.83 -25.16 -4.03
CA MET A 67 6.13 -25.60 -5.23
C MET A 67 4.64 -25.37 -5.08
N LYS A 68 3.99 -24.96 -6.18
CA LYS A 68 2.54 -24.87 -6.27
C LYS A 68 2.04 -25.66 -7.47
N GLN A 69 1.27 -26.70 -7.23
CA GLN A 69 0.69 -27.50 -8.30
C GLN A 69 -0.24 -26.63 -9.15
N ILE A 70 -0.11 -26.73 -10.48
CA ILE A 70 -1.01 -26.07 -11.43
C ILE A 70 -2.05 -27.07 -11.91
N ASP A 71 -1.58 -28.26 -12.29
CA ASP A 71 -2.39 -29.35 -12.84
C ASP A 71 -1.73 -30.70 -12.48
N GLU A 72 -2.36 -31.81 -12.87
CA GLU A 72 -1.95 -33.17 -12.46
C GLU A 72 -0.50 -33.52 -12.82
N LYS A 73 0.06 -32.85 -13.84
CA LYS A 73 1.39 -33.12 -14.39
C LYS A 73 2.33 -31.92 -14.31
N SER A 74 1.95 -30.82 -13.69
CA SER A 74 2.82 -29.65 -13.62
C SER A 74 2.71 -28.84 -12.34
N ALA A 75 3.83 -28.26 -11.93
CA ALA A 75 3.92 -27.36 -10.79
C ALA A 75 4.76 -26.13 -11.12
N LYS A 76 4.52 -25.04 -10.40
CA LYS A 76 5.37 -23.84 -10.39
C LYS A 76 6.35 -23.94 -9.24
N LEU A 77 7.64 -23.82 -9.53
CA LEU A 77 8.70 -23.67 -8.55
C LEU A 77 9.00 -22.17 -8.35
N TYR A 78 8.97 -21.76 -7.09
CA TYR A 78 9.28 -20.41 -6.63
C TYR A 78 10.55 -20.47 -5.81
N SER A 79 11.59 -19.73 -6.22
CA SER A 79 12.88 -19.68 -5.53
C SER A 79 13.20 -18.27 -5.05
N GLY A 80 13.75 -18.17 -3.84
CA GLY A 80 13.82 -16.92 -3.09
C GLY A 80 14.74 -16.95 -1.88
N TYR A 81 14.53 -15.96 -1.01
CA TYR A 81 15.12 -15.89 0.31
C TYR A 81 14.06 -15.62 1.37
N CYS A 82 14.26 -16.15 2.57
CA CYS A 82 13.38 -15.89 3.70
C CYS A 82 13.48 -14.44 4.16
N GLN A 83 12.35 -13.72 4.15
CA GLN A 83 12.26 -12.35 4.62
C GLN A 83 11.11 -12.20 5.60
N LYS A 84 11.17 -11.15 6.43
CA LYS A 84 10.09 -10.76 7.32
C LYS A 84 9.33 -9.59 6.69
N ILE A 85 8.08 -9.82 6.33
CA ILE A 85 7.16 -8.78 5.85
C ILE A 85 6.14 -8.53 6.96
N SER A 86 6.17 -7.32 7.53
CA SER A 86 5.37 -6.99 8.72
C SER A 86 5.65 -7.99 9.86
N HIS A 87 4.67 -8.80 10.25
CA HIS A 87 4.78 -9.79 11.32
C HIS A 87 5.05 -11.23 10.82
N THR A 88 5.08 -11.46 9.50
CA THR A 88 5.14 -12.80 8.91
C THR A 88 6.51 -13.07 8.29
N LYS A 89 7.10 -14.23 8.60
CA LYS A 89 8.31 -14.74 7.93
C LYS A 89 7.90 -15.62 6.76
N MET A 90 8.34 -15.30 5.55
CA MET A 90 7.95 -16.02 4.33
C MET A 90 9.07 -16.02 3.29
N CYS A 91 8.99 -16.95 2.35
CA CYS A 91 9.86 -17.04 1.19
C CYS A 91 9.50 -15.96 0.18
N VAL A 92 10.39 -14.98 0.00
CA VAL A 92 10.21 -13.93 -1.01
C VAL A 92 10.97 -14.33 -2.26
N ARG A 93 10.21 -14.65 -3.31
CA ARG A 93 10.74 -14.99 -4.63
C ARG A 93 11.59 -13.84 -5.19
N ASN A 94 12.82 -14.15 -5.58
CA ASN A 94 13.71 -13.23 -6.29
C ASN A 94 14.18 -13.77 -7.64
N GLN A 95 13.78 -14.99 -8.00
CA GLN A 95 14.07 -15.61 -9.30
C GLN A 95 12.79 -15.74 -10.15
N PRO A 96 12.91 -15.87 -11.48
CA PRO A 96 11.79 -16.22 -12.35
C PRO A 96 11.08 -17.49 -11.88
N ILE A 97 9.75 -17.54 -12.02
CA ILE A 97 8.97 -18.73 -11.72
C ILE A 97 9.27 -19.78 -12.79
N LYS A 98 9.62 -21.00 -12.38
CA LYS A 98 9.85 -22.11 -13.30
C LYS A 98 8.64 -23.04 -13.30
N THR A 99 8.19 -23.47 -14.47
CA THR A 99 7.22 -24.57 -14.58
C THR A 99 7.99 -25.87 -14.68
N ILE A 100 7.66 -26.83 -13.83
CA ILE A 100 8.25 -28.17 -13.83
C ILE A 100 7.17 -29.19 -14.15
N VAL A 101 7.54 -30.17 -14.97
CA VAL A 101 6.69 -31.33 -15.27
C VAL A 101 6.88 -32.34 -14.14
N LEU A 102 5.78 -32.75 -13.53
CA LEU A 102 5.75 -33.80 -12.54
C LEU A 102 5.69 -35.13 -13.31
N GLU A 103 6.81 -35.84 -13.36
CA GLU A 103 6.82 -37.19 -13.91
C GLU A 103 5.97 -38.09 -12.99
N PRO A 104 5.06 -38.91 -13.55
CA PRO A 104 4.32 -39.86 -12.75
C PRO A 104 5.31 -40.82 -12.09
N LEU A 105 5.11 -41.08 -10.80
CA LEU A 105 5.89 -42.04 -10.04
C LEU A 105 5.69 -43.43 -10.71
N GLU A 106 6.63 -43.87 -11.54
CA GLU A 106 6.63 -45.25 -12.03
C GLU A 106 6.91 -46.16 -10.82
N ASN A 107 5.92 -46.96 -10.45
CA ASN A 107 6.02 -48.00 -9.43
C ASN A 107 6.13 -49.37 -10.09
#